data_AF-A0A800BKD2-F1
#
_entry.id   AF-A0A800BKD2-F1
#
_cell.length_a   1.000
_cell.length_b   1.000
_cell.length_c   1.000
_cell.angle_alpha   90.00
_cell.angle_beta   90.00
_cell.angle_gamma   90.00
#
_symmetry.space_group_name_H-M   'P 1'
#
loop_
_entity.id
_entity.type
_entity.pdbx_description
1 polymer ?
#
loop_
_entity_poly.entity_id
_entity_poly.type
_entity_poly.pdbx_seq_one_letter_code
_entity_poly.pdbx_strand_id
1 'polypeptide(L)'
;MNWYDPDELNQDMIGSNLQGMIILTDYLHPQEQQSADRAWEITSNIENRDEIRMALAGYDLTMFLGGYLESADSRAALKMNLERAVPLRGLSKFFAFSPSEPRLNASIHLLRYAKNRLTLVGEFVGDSLYSYILEIP
;
A
#
# COMPACT_ATOMS: atom_id res chain seq x y z
N MET A 1 -4.62 -4.94 -17.54
CA MET A 1 -3.66 -5.65 -18.41
C MET A 1 -2.64 -6.25 -17.46
N ASN A 2 -2.56 -7.58 -17.42
CA ASN A 2 -2.05 -8.38 -16.30
C ASN A 2 -0.56 -8.13 -16.00
N TRP A 3 -0.27 -7.63 -14.81
CA TRP A 3 0.91 -8.06 -14.08
C TRP A 3 0.48 -9.23 -13.21
N TYR A 4 1.25 -10.32 -13.29
CA TYR A 4 0.99 -11.54 -12.53
C TYR A 4 0.96 -11.20 -11.04
N ASP A 5 -0.08 -11.63 -10.36
CA ASP A 5 -0.25 -11.37 -8.95
C ASP A 5 0.77 -12.20 -8.15
N PRO A 6 1.62 -11.58 -7.31
CA PRO A 6 2.68 -12.31 -6.62
C PRO A 6 2.16 -13.39 -5.64
N ASP A 7 0.89 -13.32 -5.22
CA ASP A 7 0.26 -14.37 -4.40
C ASP A 7 -0.26 -15.54 -5.26
N GLU A 8 -0.53 -15.31 -6.56
CA GLU A 8 -0.91 -16.34 -7.55
C GLU A 8 0.32 -17.04 -8.17
N LEU A 9 1.50 -16.44 -7.99
CA LEU A 9 2.77 -17.14 -8.19
C LEU A 9 2.86 -18.26 -7.15
N ASN A 10 2.24 -19.39 -7.48
CA ASN A 10 2.19 -20.58 -6.64
C ASN A 10 3.62 -20.91 -6.17
N GLN A 11 3.88 -20.72 -4.87
CA GLN A 11 5.21 -20.88 -4.26
C GLN A 11 5.79 -22.29 -4.52
N ASP A 12 4.92 -23.28 -4.71
CA ASP A 12 5.28 -24.66 -5.06
C ASP A 12 5.75 -24.83 -6.51
N MET A 13 5.30 -23.97 -7.44
CA MET A 13 5.64 -24.08 -8.87
C MET A 13 6.98 -23.45 -9.24
N ILE A 14 7.54 -22.58 -8.38
CA ILE A 14 8.69 -21.73 -8.76
C ILE A 14 9.92 -21.91 -7.87
N GLY A 15 9.75 -22.49 -6.67
CA GLY A 15 10.83 -23.09 -5.89
C GLY A 15 12.07 -22.21 -5.70
N SER A 16 13.24 -22.83 -5.53
CA SER A 16 14.53 -22.14 -5.34
C SER A 16 15.01 -21.36 -6.57
N ASN A 17 14.38 -21.54 -7.74
CA ASN A 17 14.82 -20.94 -9.01
C ASN A 17 14.62 -19.42 -9.06
N LEU A 18 13.73 -18.87 -8.23
CA LEU A 18 13.50 -17.43 -8.12
C LEU A 18 14.24 -16.77 -6.95
N GLN A 19 15.13 -17.50 -6.27
CA GLN A 19 15.87 -16.96 -5.13
C GLN A 19 16.62 -15.67 -5.51
N GLY A 20 16.28 -14.58 -4.85
CA GLY A 20 16.85 -13.25 -5.11
C GLY A 20 16.10 -12.42 -6.15
N MET A 21 15.04 -12.94 -6.77
CA MET A 21 14.21 -12.19 -7.71
C MET A 21 13.60 -10.96 -7.03
N ILE A 22 13.55 -9.85 -7.77
CA ILE A 22 12.88 -8.61 -7.36
C ILE A 22 11.58 -8.46 -8.18
N ILE A 23 10.48 -8.19 -7.48
CA ILE A 23 9.17 -7.89 -8.06
C ILE A 23 8.83 -6.44 -7.78
N LEU A 24 8.30 -5.76 -8.80
CA LEU A 24 7.66 -4.46 -8.69
C LEU A 24 6.15 -4.68 -8.73
N THR A 25 5.44 -4.24 -7.70
CA THR A 25 4.00 -4.47 -7.57
C THR A 25 3.33 -3.29 -6.88
N ASP A 26 2.13 -2.93 -7.30
CA ASP A 26 1.25 -1.97 -6.62
C ASP A 26 0.45 -2.60 -5.48
N TYR A 27 0.55 -3.93 -5.32
CA TYR A 27 -0.03 -4.70 -4.24
C TYR A 27 1.02 -5.13 -3.21
N LEU A 28 0.71 -4.94 -1.93
CA LEU A 28 1.50 -5.41 -0.79
C LEU A 28 0.61 -6.22 0.16
N HIS A 29 1.01 -7.44 0.47
CA HIS A 29 0.29 -8.28 1.42
C HIS A 29 0.34 -7.65 2.84
N PRO A 30 -0.75 -7.64 3.63
CA PRO A 30 -0.81 -7.00 4.94
C PRO A 30 0.32 -7.36 5.91
N GLN A 31 0.77 -8.62 5.87
CA GLN A 31 1.85 -9.13 6.73
C GLN A 31 3.24 -8.52 6.43
N GLU A 32 3.40 -7.90 5.27
CA GLU A 32 4.64 -7.25 4.85
C GLU A 32 4.68 -5.74 5.19
N GLN A 33 3.65 -5.24 5.89
CA GLN A 33 3.53 -3.83 6.26
C GLN A 33 4.04 -3.58 7.69
N GLN A 34 4.54 -2.36 7.93
CA GLN A 34 4.89 -1.91 9.29
C GLN A 34 3.67 -1.91 10.25
N SER A 35 2.45 -1.85 9.72
CA SER A 35 1.19 -1.88 10.48
C SER A 35 0.44 -3.21 10.34
N ALA A 36 1.18 -4.31 10.11
CA ALA A 36 0.63 -5.64 9.87
C ALA A 36 -0.40 -6.06 10.92
N ASP A 37 -0.16 -5.80 12.21
CA ASP A 37 -1.09 -6.17 13.29
C ASP A 37 -2.47 -5.54 13.10
N ARG A 38 -2.51 -4.25 12.75
CA ARG A 38 -3.76 -3.51 12.57
C ARG A 38 -4.46 -3.87 11.26
N ALA A 39 -3.69 -4.13 10.20
CA ALA A 39 -4.24 -4.64 8.96
C ALA A 39 -4.82 -6.05 9.15
N TRP A 40 -4.19 -6.89 9.98
CA TRP A 40 -4.67 -8.22 10.35
C TRP A 40 -5.97 -8.15 11.16
N GLU A 41 -6.08 -7.25 12.14
CA GLU A 41 -7.33 -7.03 12.88
C GLU A 41 -8.52 -6.77 11.96
N ILE A 42 -8.34 -5.96 10.92
CA ILE A 42 -9.38 -5.61 9.95
C ILE A 42 -9.74 -6.79 9.03
N THR A 43 -8.75 -7.62 8.68
CA THR A 43 -8.85 -8.59 7.58
C THR A 43 -8.96 -10.04 8.01
N SER A 44 -8.70 -10.35 9.28
CA SER A 44 -8.59 -11.72 9.82
C SER A 44 -9.81 -12.63 9.58
N ASN A 45 -11.01 -12.05 9.47
CA ASN A 45 -12.25 -12.78 9.24
C ASN A 45 -12.76 -12.69 7.79
N ILE A 46 -11.98 -12.11 6.89
CA ILE A 46 -12.35 -11.93 5.48
C ILE A 46 -11.57 -12.95 4.66
N GLU A 47 -12.29 -13.88 4.05
CA GLU A 47 -11.67 -14.89 3.18
C GLU A 47 -11.51 -14.38 1.74
N ASN A 48 -12.40 -13.49 1.30
CA ASN A 48 -12.35 -12.94 -0.04
C ASN A 48 -11.31 -11.82 -0.14
N ARG A 49 -10.40 -11.95 -1.10
CA ARG A 49 -9.28 -11.02 -1.27
C ARG A 49 -9.69 -9.64 -1.77
N ASP A 50 -10.66 -9.57 -2.67
CA ASP A 50 -11.17 -8.27 -3.14
C ASP A 50 -11.88 -7.55 -1.99
N GLU A 51 -12.54 -8.29 -1.10
CA GLU A 51 -13.09 -7.73 0.14
C GLU A 51 -11.99 -7.24 1.08
N ILE A 52 -10.88 -7.96 1.25
CA ILE A 52 -9.71 -7.47 2.00
C ILE A 52 -9.19 -6.15 1.42
N ARG A 53 -9.01 -6.09 0.10
CA ARG A 53 -8.54 -4.88 -0.60
C ARG A 53 -9.50 -3.72 -0.40
N MET A 54 -10.81 -3.97 -0.52
CA MET A 54 -11.85 -2.96 -0.28
C MET A 54 -11.88 -2.50 1.18
N ALA A 55 -11.77 -3.41 2.14
CA ALA A 55 -11.79 -3.10 3.57
C ALA A 55 -10.61 -2.20 3.96
N LEU A 56 -9.39 -2.55 3.54
CA LEU A 56 -8.22 -1.74 3.82
C LEU A 56 -8.27 -0.39 3.11
N ALA A 57 -8.69 -0.35 1.84
CA ALA A 57 -8.86 0.91 1.12
C ALA A 57 -9.93 1.82 1.76
N GLY A 58 -11.04 1.24 2.22
CA GLY A 58 -12.10 1.96 2.93
C GLY A 58 -11.63 2.50 4.28
N TYR A 59 -10.88 1.71 5.04
CA TYR A 59 -10.27 2.14 6.29
C TYR A 59 -9.33 3.34 6.05
N ASP A 60 -8.43 3.22 5.10
CA ASP A 60 -7.45 4.25 4.82
C ASP A 60 -8.07 5.56 4.34
N LEU A 61 -9.07 5.49 3.45
CA LEU A 61 -9.83 6.65 3.02
C LEU A 61 -10.55 7.34 4.18
N THR A 62 -11.11 6.55 5.10
CA THR A 62 -11.80 7.07 6.28
C THR A 62 -10.83 7.78 7.22
N MET A 63 -9.67 7.17 7.51
CA MET A 63 -8.63 7.78 8.34
C MET A 63 -8.08 9.05 7.72
N PHE A 64 -7.80 9.00 6.40
CA PHE A 64 -7.33 10.16 5.65
C PHE A 64 -8.35 11.31 5.71
N LEU A 65 -9.61 11.05 5.39
CA LEU A 65 -10.65 12.08 5.42
C LEU A 65 -10.92 12.59 6.85
N GLY A 66 -10.91 11.71 7.84
CA GLY A 66 -11.12 12.04 9.25
C GLY A 66 -10.15 13.11 9.74
N GLY A 67 -8.86 12.98 9.43
CA GLY A 67 -7.84 13.98 9.81
C GLY A 67 -8.09 15.38 9.22
N TYR A 68 -8.72 15.46 8.05
CA TYR A 68 -9.05 16.75 7.42
C TYR A 68 -10.43 17.29 7.82
N LEU A 69 -11.32 16.44 8.33
CA LEU A 69 -12.63 16.87 8.86
C LEU A 69 -12.48 17.62 10.18
N GLU A 70 -11.58 17.19 11.07
CA GLU A 70 -11.33 17.87 12.35
C GLU A 70 -10.81 19.31 12.19
N SER A 71 -10.15 19.59 11.07
CA SER A 71 -9.54 20.89 10.76
C SER A 71 -10.39 21.76 9.82
N ALA A 72 -11.61 21.33 9.47
CA ALA A 72 -12.48 22.04 8.54
C ALA A 72 -13.84 22.40 9.17
N ASP A 73 -14.18 23.69 9.16
CA ASP A 73 -15.46 24.21 9.64
C ASP A 73 -16.57 24.19 8.57
N SER A 74 -16.22 23.88 7.33
CA SER A 74 -17.10 23.95 6.17
C SER A 74 -16.65 23.02 5.05
N ARG A 75 -17.58 22.68 4.14
CA ARG A 75 -17.26 21.88 2.95
C ARG A 75 -16.23 22.57 2.03
N ALA A 76 -16.21 23.90 2.01
CA ALA A 76 -15.24 24.67 1.23
C ALA A 76 -13.83 24.59 1.85
N ALA A 77 -13.72 24.76 3.17
CA ALA A 77 -12.46 24.59 3.89
C ALA A 77 -11.92 23.16 3.74
N LEU A 78 -12.80 22.14 3.83
CA LEU A 78 -12.42 20.74 3.61
C LEU A 78 -11.83 20.54 2.21
N LYS A 79 -12.45 21.08 1.16
CA LYS A 79 -11.92 21.01 -0.21
C LYS A 79 -10.53 21.65 -0.30
N MET A 80 -10.35 22.84 0.27
CA MET A 80 -9.06 23.54 0.27
C MET A 80 -7.97 22.78 1.04
N ASN A 81 -8.34 22.13 2.15
CA ASN A 81 -7.42 21.30 2.93
C ASN A 81 -7.00 20.06 2.12
N LEU A 82 -7.95 19.40 1.46
CA LEU A 82 -7.68 18.23 0.60
C LEU A 82 -6.83 18.58 -0.63
N GLU A 83 -7.00 19.78 -1.21
CA GLU A 83 -6.16 20.27 -2.30
C GLU A 83 -4.69 20.50 -1.91
N ARG A 84 -4.42 20.62 -0.61
CA ARG A 84 -3.08 20.80 -0.03
C ARG A 84 -2.62 19.58 0.77
N ALA A 85 -3.34 18.46 0.67
CA ALA A 85 -3.03 17.27 1.44
C ALA A 85 -1.65 16.73 1.05
N VAL A 86 -0.83 16.48 2.06
CA VAL A 86 0.46 15.81 1.89
C VAL A 86 0.20 14.31 1.80
N PRO A 87 0.97 13.54 1.01
CA PRO A 87 0.86 12.09 1.02
C PRO A 87 0.96 11.52 2.44
N LEU A 88 0.04 10.62 2.80
CA LEU A 88 0.00 9.93 4.09
C LEU A 88 0.07 8.43 3.88
N ARG A 89 0.80 7.73 4.75
CA ARG A 89 0.85 6.27 4.76
C ARG A 89 -0.41 5.71 5.45
N GLY A 90 -1.27 5.06 4.68
CA GLY A 90 -2.33 4.22 5.21
C GLY A 90 -1.82 2.80 5.52
N LEU A 91 -2.72 1.93 5.94
CA LEU A 91 -2.46 0.51 6.10
C LEU A 91 -2.13 -0.10 4.74
N SER A 92 -2.99 0.04 3.73
CA SER A 92 -2.77 -0.61 2.43
C SER A 92 -1.71 0.04 1.55
N LYS A 93 -1.65 1.38 1.50
CA LYS A 93 -0.82 2.14 0.55
C LYS A 93 -0.57 3.58 1.01
N PHE A 94 0.21 4.32 0.24
CA PHE A 94 0.27 5.78 0.36
C PHE A 94 -0.92 6.44 -0.35
N PHE A 95 -1.50 7.45 0.31
CA PHE A 95 -2.60 8.26 -0.21
C PHE A 95 -2.14 9.69 -0.35
N ALA A 96 -2.24 10.25 -1.54
CA ALA A 96 -2.22 11.68 -1.74
C ALA A 96 -3.56 12.13 -2.32
N PHE A 97 -3.84 13.43 -2.31
CA PHE A 97 -4.87 14.00 -3.16
C PHE A 97 -4.22 15.21 -3.82
N SER A 98 -4.13 15.16 -5.15
CA SER A 98 -3.67 16.31 -5.92
C SER A 98 -4.73 16.70 -6.93
N PRO A 99 -5.19 17.96 -6.92
CA PRO A 99 -6.13 18.45 -7.91
C PRO A 99 -5.49 18.57 -9.31
N SER A 100 -4.16 18.59 -9.41
CA SER A 100 -3.45 18.77 -10.68
C SER A 100 -3.03 17.47 -11.35
N GLU A 101 -2.79 16.38 -10.60
CA GLU A 101 -2.27 15.13 -11.18
C GLU A 101 -2.82 13.85 -10.50
N PRO A 102 -3.57 13.01 -11.24
CA PRO A 102 -4.23 11.82 -10.68
C PRO A 102 -3.29 10.67 -10.30
N ARG A 103 -1.95 10.82 -10.44
CA ARG A 103 -0.96 9.74 -10.27
C ARG A 103 -0.08 9.86 -9.02
N LEU A 104 -0.25 10.89 -8.20
CA LEU A 104 0.51 11.06 -6.94
C LEU A 104 0.18 10.02 -5.86
N ASN A 105 -0.80 9.14 -6.11
CA ASN A 105 -1.26 8.08 -5.20
C ASN A 105 -0.69 6.70 -5.57
N ALA A 106 0.24 6.66 -6.52
CA ALA A 106 0.87 5.44 -6.94
C ALA A 106 2.06 5.16 -6.02
N SER A 107 1.95 4.11 -5.21
CA SER A 107 3.10 3.45 -4.60
C SER A 107 3.44 2.19 -5.40
N ILE A 108 4.73 1.97 -5.66
CA ILE A 108 5.23 0.72 -6.22
C ILE A 108 6.15 0.09 -5.18
N HIS A 109 5.78 -1.10 -4.72
CA HIS A 109 6.53 -1.88 -3.76
C HIS A 109 7.61 -2.71 -4.47
N LEU A 110 8.81 -2.74 -3.89
CA LEU A 110 9.86 -3.70 -4.23
C LEU A 110 9.77 -4.87 -3.26
N LEU A 111 9.45 -6.05 -3.80
CA LEU A 111 9.48 -7.30 -3.05
C LEU A 111 10.67 -8.12 -3.51
N ARG A 112 11.40 -8.72 -2.56
CA ARG A 112 12.45 -9.70 -2.85
C ARG A 112 11.94 -11.08 -2.51
N TYR A 113 12.08 -12.03 -3.43
CA TYR A 113 11.84 -13.44 -3.15
C TYR A 113 13.06 -14.07 -2.48
N ALA A 114 12.90 -14.57 -1.26
CA ALA A 114 13.92 -15.32 -0.56
C ALA A 114 13.30 -16.34 0.40
N LYS A 115 13.88 -17.54 0.49
CA LYS A 115 13.44 -18.59 1.42
C LYS A 115 11.94 -18.90 1.31
N ASN A 116 11.44 -19.02 0.08
CA ASN A 116 10.01 -19.26 -0.23
C ASN A 116 9.05 -18.17 0.28
N ARG A 117 9.51 -16.93 0.39
CA ARG A 117 8.68 -15.79 0.77
C ARG A 117 9.04 -14.55 -0.03
N LEU A 118 8.04 -13.72 -0.33
CA LEU A 118 8.24 -12.36 -0.80
C LEU A 118 8.33 -11.44 0.42
N THR A 119 9.43 -10.71 0.55
CA THR A 119 9.64 -9.74 1.62
C THR A 119 9.77 -8.34 1.05
N LEU A 120 9.11 -7.36 1.67
CA LEU A 120 9.27 -5.96 1.30
C LEU A 120 10.70 -5.48 1.55
N VAL A 121 11.37 -4.93 0.52
CA VAL A 121 12.73 -4.37 0.63
C VAL A 121 12.80 -2.88 0.30
N GLY A 122 11.76 -2.34 -0.32
CA GLY A 122 11.65 -0.91 -0.60
C GLY A 122 10.33 -0.53 -1.24
N GLU A 123 10.15 0.76 -1.44
CA GLU A 123 8.93 1.34 -2.01
C GLU A 123 9.25 2.65 -2.70
N PHE A 124 8.63 2.89 -3.86
CA PHE A 124 8.60 4.17 -4.55
C PHE A 124 7.23 4.83 -4.33
N VAL A 125 7.20 6.13 -4.05
CA VAL A 125 5.96 6.88 -3.77
C VAL A 125 5.87 8.10 -4.68
N GLY A 126 4.87 8.13 -5.56
CA GLY A 126 4.66 9.21 -6.52
C GLY A 126 5.87 9.40 -7.47
N ASP A 127 6.15 10.65 -7.84
CA ASP A 127 7.31 11.01 -8.69
C ASP A 127 8.64 11.06 -7.92
N SER A 128 8.61 10.77 -6.62
CA SER A 128 9.83 10.73 -5.81
C SER A 128 10.54 9.39 -6.01
N LEU A 129 11.75 9.44 -6.60
CA LEU A 129 12.74 8.35 -6.54
C LEU A 129 13.29 8.14 -5.11
N TYR A 130 12.48 8.36 -4.07
CA TYR A 130 12.85 8.10 -2.68
C TYR A 130 12.55 6.63 -2.38
N SER A 131 13.60 5.84 -2.17
CA SER A 131 13.49 4.49 -1.61
C SER A 131 13.70 4.52 -0.10
N TYR A 132 12.71 4.10 0.68
CA TYR A 132 12.97 3.70 2.07
C TYR A 132 13.43 2.24 2.06
N ILE A 133 14.69 2.00 2.41
CA ILE A 133 15.17 0.65 2.73
C ILE A 133 14.88 0.46 4.21
N LEU A 134 14.02 -0.50 4.55
CA LEU A 134 13.92 -1.00 5.91
C LEU A 134 15.24 -1.71 6.23
N GLU A 135 16.06 -1.14 7.10
CA GLU A 135 17.19 -1.87 7.68
C GLU A 135 16.62 -3.08 8.42
N ILE A 136 16.81 -4.27 7.85
CA ILE A 136 16.51 -5.53 8.51
C ILE A 136 17.64 -5.74 9.53
N PRO A 137 17.35 -5.89 10.85
CA PRO A 137 18.36 -6.17 11.86
C PRO A 137 19.05 -7.54 11.64
#